data_AF-A0A167T283-F1
#
_entry.id   AF-A0A167T283-F1
#
_cell.length_a   1.000
_cell.length_b   1.000
_cell.length_c   1.000
_cell.angle_alpha   90.00
_cell.angle_beta   90.00
_cell.angle_gamma   90.00
#
_symmetry.space_group_name_H-M   'P 1'
#
loop_
_entity.id
_entity.type
_entity.pdbx_description
1 polymer ?
#
loop_
_entity_poly.entity_id
_entity_poly.type
_entity_poly.pdbx_seq_one_letter_code
_entity_poly.pdbx_strand_id
1 'polypeptide(L)'
;MESPNSLPGQEKEEQQPSELPILSDKDDNVEPSDHVLPLTSTSQHEEVTRHTLATEPFQPILKVLADLERDDPKFAFPAARLVGFYRRLWESCVSKHIDVQKIDQSNEILKEAGTHLRKERDGLQLHHKKQVARLRFFELALESSRERLINLLDDWNYPYSPNLAGLTDVAREE
;
A
#
# COMPACT_ATOMS: atom_id res chain seq x y z
N MET A 1 10.82 30.13 -43.28
CA MET A 1 9.81 30.06 -44.35
C MET A 1 9.38 28.62 -44.48
N GLU A 2 8.07 28.42 -44.58
CA GLU A 2 7.30 27.18 -44.40
C GLU A 2 7.55 26.07 -45.45
N SER A 3 7.18 24.84 -45.09
CA SER A 3 7.23 23.58 -45.87
C SER A 3 6.45 23.59 -47.20
N PRO A 4 6.57 22.56 -48.05
CA PRO A 4 5.42 21.65 -48.18
C PRO A 4 5.69 20.16 -48.53
N ASN A 5 4.96 19.28 -47.84
CA ASN A 5 4.15 18.12 -48.29
C ASN A 5 4.56 17.27 -49.53
N SER A 6 4.72 15.95 -49.36
CA SER A 6 3.71 14.92 -49.77
C SER A 6 4.25 13.47 -49.74
N LEU A 7 3.44 12.55 -49.18
CA LEU A 7 3.48 11.07 -49.26
C LEU A 7 2.91 10.59 -50.63
N PRO A 8 3.13 9.34 -51.13
CA PRO A 8 2.47 8.12 -50.58
C PRO A 8 3.15 6.73 -50.80
N GLY A 9 2.62 5.69 -50.12
CA GLY A 9 2.66 4.27 -50.53
C GLY A 9 3.73 3.39 -49.84
N GLN A 10 3.42 2.62 -48.78
CA GLN A 10 2.94 1.21 -48.80
C GLN A 10 3.94 0.28 -49.57
N GLU A 11 4.62 -0.73 -49.01
CA GLU A 11 4.13 -1.95 -48.35
C GLU A 11 5.30 -2.79 -47.74
N LYS A 12 4.93 -3.74 -46.86
CA LYS A 12 5.66 -4.92 -46.31
C LYS A 12 6.51 -4.67 -45.05
N GLU A 13 5.96 -4.91 -43.85
CA GLU A 13 5.82 -6.21 -43.17
C GLU A 13 7.12 -7.03 -43.19
N GLU A 14 7.80 -7.11 -42.03
CA GLU A 14 8.10 -8.40 -41.38
C GLU A 14 8.77 -8.20 -40.00
N GLN A 15 8.12 -8.80 -38.98
CA GLN A 15 8.70 -9.51 -37.84
C GLN A 15 9.25 -8.71 -36.64
N GLN A 16 8.31 -8.46 -35.72
CA GLN A 16 8.51 -8.26 -34.29
C GLN A 16 8.70 -9.63 -33.60
N PRO A 17 9.65 -9.81 -32.67
CA PRO A 17 9.83 -11.09 -32.01
C PRO A 17 8.85 -11.25 -30.83
N SER A 18 7.89 -12.15 -31.05
CA SER A 18 7.44 -13.22 -30.16
C SER A 18 7.18 -12.90 -28.68
N GLU A 19 5.90 -12.71 -28.37
CA GLU A 19 5.30 -12.85 -27.04
C GLU A 19 5.58 -14.25 -26.43
N LEU A 20 5.89 -14.28 -25.15
CA LEU A 20 5.89 -15.49 -24.34
C LEU A 20 4.47 -15.74 -23.78
N PRO A 21 3.98 -16.99 -23.75
CA PRO A 21 2.65 -17.29 -23.25
C PRO A 21 2.66 -17.26 -21.72
N ILE A 22 2.06 -16.24 -21.11
CA ILE A 22 1.76 -16.26 -19.68
C ILE A 22 0.48 -17.07 -19.50
N LEU A 23 0.68 -18.22 -18.87
CA LEU A 23 -0.31 -19.23 -18.50
C LEU A 23 -1.50 -18.58 -17.79
N SER A 24 -2.68 -18.82 -18.35
CA SER A 24 -3.98 -18.43 -17.80
C SER A 24 -4.26 -19.20 -16.51
N ASP A 25 -4.12 -18.54 -15.35
CA ASP A 25 -4.90 -18.90 -14.17
C ASP A 25 -6.11 -17.96 -14.09
N LYS A 26 -7.22 -18.52 -14.57
CA LYS A 26 -8.57 -18.04 -14.36
C LYS A 26 -8.98 -18.52 -12.98
N ASP A 27 -8.91 -17.64 -12.00
CA ASP A 27 -9.69 -17.76 -10.77
C ASP A 27 -10.52 -16.50 -10.59
N ASP A 28 -11.81 -16.73 -10.48
CA ASP A 28 -12.87 -15.76 -10.35
C ASP A 28 -12.63 -14.82 -9.16
N ASN A 29 -12.50 -13.53 -9.43
CA ASN A 29 -13.01 -12.54 -8.50
C ASN A 29 -13.52 -11.34 -9.30
N VAL A 30 -14.80 -11.41 -9.67
CA VAL A 30 -15.60 -10.24 -10.01
C VAL A 30 -15.60 -9.37 -8.77
N GLU A 31 -14.68 -8.40 -8.73
CA GLU A 31 -14.68 -7.32 -7.77
C GLU A 31 -15.98 -6.54 -7.95
N PRO A 32 -16.91 -6.49 -6.97
CA PRO A 32 -17.95 -5.50 -6.99
C PRO A 32 -17.28 -4.19 -6.56
N SER A 33 -16.68 -3.49 -7.53
CA SER A 33 -16.33 -2.08 -7.38
C SER A 33 -17.63 -1.29 -7.24
N ASP A 34 -18.20 -1.28 -6.04
CA ASP A 34 -19.34 -0.45 -5.65
C ASP A 34 -19.39 -0.31 -4.12
N HIS A 35 -18.30 0.17 -3.52
CA HIS A 35 -18.32 0.66 -2.13
C HIS A 35 -17.90 2.12 -2.04
N VAL A 36 -18.43 2.96 -2.94
CA VAL A 36 -18.79 4.32 -2.50
C VAL A 36 -20.10 4.16 -1.74
N LEU A 37 -19.98 3.79 -0.45
CA LEU A 37 -21.10 3.90 0.48
C LEU A 37 -21.63 5.34 0.35
N PRO A 38 -22.91 5.55 0.01
CA PRO A 38 -23.48 6.88 -0.04
C PRO A 38 -23.32 7.49 1.36
N LEU A 39 -22.38 8.42 1.52
CA LEU A 39 -22.06 9.06 2.80
C LEU A 39 -23.31 9.71 3.44
N THR A 40 -24.32 10.00 2.62
CA THR A 40 -25.65 10.47 3.01
C THR A 40 -26.53 9.43 3.70
N SER A 41 -26.37 8.13 3.43
CA SER A 41 -27.18 7.07 4.03
C SER A 41 -26.71 6.73 5.45
N THR A 42 -25.40 6.77 5.68
CA THR A 42 -24.80 6.54 7.00
C THR A 42 -25.17 7.63 8.00
N SER A 43 -25.22 8.91 7.59
CA SER A 43 -25.55 10.02 8.50
C SER A 43 -27.01 9.99 8.96
N GLN A 44 -27.94 9.64 8.07
CA GLN A 44 -29.36 9.54 8.41
C GLN A 44 -29.64 8.39 9.36
N HIS A 45 -29.05 7.21 9.10
CA HIS A 45 -29.18 6.08 10.01
C HIS A 45 -28.62 6.41 11.40
N GLU A 46 -27.46 7.06 11.44
CA GLU A 46 -26.83 7.42 12.69
C GLU A 46 -27.65 8.43 13.48
N GLU A 47 -28.18 9.47 12.83
CA GLU A 47 -29.08 10.44 13.47
C GLU A 47 -30.31 9.74 14.06
N VAL A 48 -30.92 8.81 13.33
CA VAL A 48 -32.02 7.98 13.85
C VAL A 48 -31.57 7.20 15.09
N THR A 49 -30.41 6.54 15.05
CA THR A 49 -29.87 5.79 16.20
C THR A 49 -29.60 6.70 17.40
N ARG A 50 -29.03 7.91 17.19
CA ARG A 50 -28.81 8.89 18.27
C ARG A 50 -30.14 9.27 18.92
N HIS A 51 -31.15 9.59 18.11
CA HIS A 51 -32.48 9.98 18.58
C HIS A 51 -33.19 8.84 19.32
N THR A 52 -33.09 7.60 18.84
CA THR A 52 -33.67 6.43 19.51
C THR A 52 -33.04 6.22 20.88
N LEU A 53 -31.71 6.15 20.97
CA LEU A 53 -30.99 5.95 22.23
C LEU A 53 -31.18 7.11 23.23
N ALA A 54 -31.41 8.32 22.72
CA ALA A 54 -31.68 9.48 23.55
C ALA A 54 -33.12 9.52 24.07
N THR A 55 -34.09 9.02 23.30
CA THR A 55 -35.52 9.20 23.59
C THR A 55 -36.12 7.99 24.33
N GLU A 56 -35.65 6.77 24.03
CA GLU A 56 -36.14 5.53 24.62
C GLU A 56 -36.16 5.53 26.17
N PRO A 57 -35.08 5.94 26.87
CA PRO A 57 -35.05 5.92 28.34
C PRO A 57 -36.08 6.86 28.98
N PHE A 58 -36.53 7.89 28.25
CA PHE A 58 -37.46 8.89 28.75
C PHE A 58 -38.93 8.56 28.44
N GLN A 59 -39.24 7.53 27.67
CA GLN A 59 -40.63 7.18 27.35
C GLN A 59 -41.52 6.98 28.59
N PRO A 60 -41.08 6.28 29.65
CA PRO A 60 -41.91 6.09 30.85
C PRO A 60 -42.18 7.41 31.58
N ILE A 61 -41.17 8.26 31.74
CA ILE A 61 -41.33 9.51 32.49
C ILE A 61 -42.15 10.55 31.70
N LEU A 62 -42.07 10.54 30.38
CA LEU A 62 -42.94 11.38 29.54
C LEU A 62 -44.41 10.99 29.69
N LYS A 63 -44.71 9.69 29.82
CA LYS A 63 -46.07 9.22 30.10
C LYS A 63 -46.56 9.70 31.47
N VAL A 64 -45.73 9.56 32.51
CA VAL A 64 -46.04 10.06 33.86
C VAL A 64 -46.25 11.59 33.87
N LEU A 65 -45.47 12.34 33.11
CA LEU A 65 -45.65 13.79 32.97
C LEU A 65 -46.97 14.15 32.28
N ALA A 66 -47.39 13.39 31.27
CA ALA A 66 -48.67 13.59 30.60
C ALA A 66 -49.86 13.31 31.54
N ASP A 67 -49.74 12.29 32.40
CA ASP A 67 -50.75 12.01 33.43
C ASP A 67 -50.76 13.12 34.51
N LEU A 68 -49.58 13.57 34.95
CA LEU A 68 -49.43 14.65 35.93
C LEU A 68 -49.98 16.00 35.42
N GLU A 69 -49.87 16.30 34.13
CA GLU A 69 -50.47 17.49 33.52
C GLU A 69 -51.99 17.50 33.64
N ARG A 70 -52.62 16.32 33.63
CA ARG A 70 -54.07 16.16 33.80
C ARG A 70 -54.49 16.22 35.26
N ASP A 71 -53.71 15.60 36.15
CA ASP A 71 -54.06 15.41 37.55
C ASP A 71 -53.68 16.61 38.43
N ASP A 72 -52.49 17.20 38.22
CA ASP A 72 -52.02 18.37 38.96
C ASP A 72 -51.12 19.29 38.11
N PRO A 73 -51.73 20.21 37.33
CA PRO A 73 -51.00 21.08 36.40
C PRO A 73 -50.02 22.03 37.11
N LYS A 74 -50.15 22.27 38.43
CA LYS A 74 -49.24 23.14 39.17
C LYS A 74 -47.85 22.52 39.34
N PHE A 75 -47.77 21.19 39.43
CA PHE A 75 -46.50 20.46 39.52
C PHE A 75 -46.01 19.93 38.18
N ALA A 76 -46.91 19.76 37.19
CA ALA A 76 -46.57 19.27 35.87
C ALA A 76 -45.50 20.12 35.17
N PHE A 77 -45.65 21.46 35.18
CA PHE A 77 -44.70 22.34 34.50
C PHE A 77 -43.28 22.33 35.12
N PRO A 78 -43.10 22.47 36.45
CA PRO A 78 -41.79 22.30 37.07
C PRO A 78 -41.16 20.93 36.82
N ALA A 79 -41.95 19.85 36.88
CA ALA A 79 -41.47 18.50 36.63
C ALA A 79 -41.03 18.31 35.17
N ALA A 80 -41.83 18.76 34.21
CA ALA A 80 -41.51 18.71 32.78
C ALA A 80 -40.26 19.53 32.46
N ARG A 81 -40.09 20.70 33.08
CA ARG A 81 -38.88 21.53 32.93
C ARG A 81 -37.63 20.81 33.42
N LEU A 82 -37.70 20.14 34.58
CA LEU A 82 -36.59 19.36 35.12
C LEU A 82 -36.21 18.19 34.20
N VAL A 83 -37.21 17.42 33.77
CA VAL A 83 -37.01 16.29 32.83
C VAL A 83 -36.44 16.77 31.51
N GLY A 84 -36.86 17.94 31.01
CA GLY A 84 -36.32 18.57 29.82
C GLY A 84 -34.82 18.89 29.92
N PHE A 85 -34.34 19.36 31.08
CA PHE A 85 -32.91 19.58 31.30
C PHE A 85 -32.12 18.26 31.30
N TYR A 86 -32.61 17.24 31.99
CA TYR A 86 -31.96 15.92 32.01
C TYR A 86 -31.91 15.26 30.64
N ARG A 87 -33.01 15.35 29.87
CA ARG A 87 -33.05 14.83 28.50
C ARG A 87 -31.97 15.45 27.62
N ARG A 88 -31.80 16.77 27.64
CA ARG A 88 -30.77 17.46 26.85
C ARG A 88 -29.35 17.05 27.25
N LEU A 89 -29.10 16.85 28.55
CA LEU A 89 -27.81 16.35 29.03
C LEU A 89 -27.58 14.91 28.54
N TRP A 90 -28.59 14.06 28.62
CA TRP A 90 -28.53 12.69 28.13
C TRP A 90 -28.28 12.62 26.62
N GLU A 91 -28.99 13.41 25.81
CA GLU A 91 -28.77 13.56 24.37
C GLU A 91 -27.30 13.90 24.06
N SER A 92 -26.71 14.84 24.82
CA SER A 92 -25.29 15.19 24.68
C SER A 92 -24.36 14.05 25.07
N CYS A 93 -24.65 13.32 26.15
CA CYS A 93 -23.86 12.16 26.58
C CYS A 93 -23.90 11.03 25.55
N VAL A 94 -25.08 10.68 25.02
CA VAL A 94 -25.25 9.64 23.99
C VAL A 94 -24.52 10.03 22.72
N SER A 95 -24.64 11.29 22.26
CA SER A 95 -23.91 11.74 21.08
C SER A 95 -22.40 11.58 21.24
N LYS A 96 -21.84 12.07 22.37
CA LYS A 96 -20.40 11.93 22.64
C LYS A 96 -19.96 10.47 22.74
N HIS A 97 -20.79 9.60 23.32
CA HIS A 97 -20.49 8.17 23.41
C HIS A 97 -20.38 7.52 22.03
N ILE A 98 -21.31 7.83 21.12
CA ILE A 98 -21.29 7.33 19.74
C ILE A 98 -20.05 7.85 18.99
N ASP A 99 -19.72 9.13 19.16
CA ASP A 99 -18.54 9.72 18.53
C ASP A 99 -17.24 9.06 19.06
N VAL A 100 -17.15 8.79 20.37
CA VAL A 100 -16.03 8.05 20.97
C VAL A 100 -15.94 6.63 20.39
N GLN A 101 -17.06 5.92 20.31
CA GLN A 101 -17.10 4.57 19.75
C GLN A 101 -16.61 4.53 18.29
N LYS A 102 -16.98 5.54 17.49
CA LYS A 102 -16.49 5.69 16.12
C LYS A 102 -15.00 5.93 16.04
N ILE A 103 -14.48 6.81 16.91
CA ILE A 103 -13.05 7.09 16.99
C ILE A 103 -12.30 5.82 17.38
N ASP A 104 -12.81 5.05 18.34
CA ASP A 104 -12.20 3.79 18.76
C ASP A 104 -12.18 2.77 17.62
N GLN A 105 -13.29 2.60 16.90
CA GLN A 105 -13.35 1.73 15.71
C GLN A 105 -12.35 2.17 14.63
N SER A 106 -12.28 3.46 14.33
CA SER A 106 -11.32 4.00 13.35
C SER A 106 -9.87 3.79 13.79
N ASN A 107 -9.59 3.96 15.10
CA ASN A 107 -8.27 3.71 15.66
C ASN A 107 -7.86 2.24 15.56
N GLU A 108 -8.77 1.30 15.78
CA GLU A 108 -8.47 -0.13 15.61
C GLU A 108 -8.15 -0.46 14.14
N ILE A 109 -8.94 0.05 13.19
CA ILE A 109 -8.65 -0.09 11.75
C ILE A 109 -7.28 0.49 11.41
N LEU A 110 -6.97 1.68 11.95
CA LEU A 110 -5.68 2.34 11.72
C LEU A 110 -4.51 1.54 12.32
N LYS A 111 -4.69 0.96 13.50
CA LYS A 111 -3.68 0.08 14.12
C LYS A 111 -3.42 -1.13 13.25
N GLU A 112 -4.48 -1.80 12.78
CA GLU A 112 -4.35 -2.96 11.89
C GLU A 112 -3.61 -2.60 10.60
N ALA A 113 -4.03 -1.53 9.91
CA ALA A 113 -3.34 -1.04 8.72
C ALA A 113 -1.87 -0.70 9.00
N GLY A 114 -1.58 -0.11 10.17
CA GLY A 114 -0.21 0.17 10.61
C GLY A 114 0.63 -1.08 10.83
N THR A 115 0.04 -2.17 11.37
CA THR A 115 0.74 -3.46 11.49
C THR A 115 1.03 -4.08 10.13
N HIS A 116 0.08 -4.00 9.19
CA HIS A 116 0.26 -4.49 7.83
C HIS A 116 1.39 -3.75 7.10
N LEU A 117 1.37 -2.41 7.12
CA LEU A 117 2.42 -1.60 6.49
C LEU A 117 3.81 -1.85 7.09
N ARG A 118 3.87 -2.11 8.40
CA ARG A 118 5.14 -2.47 9.06
C ARG A 118 5.70 -3.78 8.50
N LYS A 119 4.85 -4.80 8.33
CA LYS A 119 5.24 -6.10 7.76
C LYS A 119 5.74 -5.94 6.32
N GLU A 120 5.04 -5.18 5.49
CA GLU A 120 5.45 -4.88 4.11
C GLU A 120 6.80 -4.15 4.08
N ARG A 121 6.99 -3.15 4.93
CA ARG A 121 8.26 -2.41 5.05
C ARG A 121 9.41 -3.33 5.46
N ASP A 122 9.20 -4.21 6.44
CA ASP A 122 10.22 -5.15 6.90
C ASP A 122 10.56 -6.17 5.80
N GLY A 123 9.56 -6.65 5.05
CA GLY A 123 9.74 -7.50 3.88
C GLY A 123 10.57 -6.82 2.78
N LEU A 124 10.20 -5.59 2.41
CA LEU A 124 10.94 -4.81 1.42
C LEU A 124 12.39 -4.55 1.85
N GLN A 125 12.60 -4.24 3.13
CA GLN A 125 13.94 -4.04 3.68
C GLN A 125 14.79 -5.31 3.58
N LEU A 126 14.21 -6.49 3.85
CA LEU A 126 14.88 -7.77 3.70
C LEU A 126 15.24 -8.03 2.22
N HIS A 127 14.31 -7.80 1.29
CA HIS A 127 14.56 -7.91 -0.14
C HIS A 127 15.70 -7.00 -0.59
N HIS A 128 15.70 -5.74 -0.14
CA HIS A 128 16.77 -4.79 -0.44
C HIS A 128 18.13 -5.30 0.05
N LYS A 129 18.24 -5.73 1.31
CA LYS A 129 19.49 -6.30 1.87
C LYS A 129 19.99 -7.50 1.05
N LYS A 130 19.09 -8.38 0.63
CA LYS A 130 19.44 -9.55 -0.20
C LYS A 130 20.01 -9.13 -1.56
N GLN A 131 19.41 -8.14 -2.20
CA GLN A 131 19.91 -7.63 -3.48
C GLN A 131 21.27 -6.96 -3.34
N VAL A 132 21.47 -6.15 -2.29
CA VAL A 132 22.77 -5.53 -1.99
C VAL A 132 23.84 -6.60 -1.77
N ALA A 133 23.56 -7.64 -1.00
CA ALA A 133 24.49 -8.75 -0.79
C ALA A 133 24.85 -9.46 -2.11
N ARG A 134 23.87 -9.68 -2.98
CA ARG A 134 24.09 -10.27 -4.31
C ARG A 134 24.95 -9.38 -5.21
N LEU A 135 24.71 -8.07 -5.21
CA LEU A 135 25.51 -7.11 -5.97
C LEU A 135 26.97 -7.11 -5.50
N ARG A 136 27.20 -7.09 -4.18
CA ARG A 136 28.55 -7.19 -3.61
C ARG A 136 29.27 -8.48 -3.99
N PHE A 137 28.54 -9.60 -4.00
CA PHE A 137 29.09 -10.86 -4.46
C PHE A 137 29.54 -10.80 -5.93
N PHE A 138 28.72 -10.23 -6.81
CA PHE A 138 29.09 -10.08 -8.22
C PHE A 138 30.26 -9.12 -8.43
N GLU A 139 30.29 -8.01 -7.69
CA GLU A 139 31.41 -7.06 -7.72
C GLU A 139 32.74 -7.76 -7.40
N LEU A 140 32.77 -8.55 -6.32
CA LEU A 140 33.95 -9.34 -5.93
C LEU A 140 34.33 -10.41 -6.96
N ALA A 141 33.33 -11.13 -7.49
CA ALA A 141 33.58 -12.17 -8.49
C ALA A 141 34.12 -11.58 -9.80
N LEU A 142 33.60 -10.43 -10.22
CA LEU A 142 34.07 -9.72 -11.39
C LEU A 142 35.51 -9.22 -11.21
N GLU A 143 35.81 -8.58 -10.07
CA GLU A 143 37.18 -8.12 -9.81
C GLU A 143 38.17 -9.29 -9.78
N SER A 144 37.83 -10.38 -9.11
CA SER A 144 38.66 -11.60 -9.12
C SER A 144 38.83 -12.18 -10.52
N SER A 145 37.78 -12.22 -11.34
CA SER A 145 37.86 -12.72 -12.71
C SER A 145 38.77 -11.84 -13.58
N ARG A 146 38.69 -10.52 -13.39
CA ARG A 146 39.52 -9.54 -14.08
C ARG A 146 40.98 -9.69 -13.70
N GLU A 147 41.28 -9.81 -12.41
CA GLU A 147 42.65 -10.03 -11.92
C GLU A 147 43.25 -11.32 -12.51
N ARG A 148 42.50 -12.42 -12.52
CA ARG A 148 42.96 -13.67 -13.16
C ARG A 148 43.20 -13.50 -14.66
N LEU A 149 42.33 -12.77 -15.37
CA LEU A 149 42.51 -12.52 -16.80
C LEU A 149 43.76 -11.67 -17.08
N ILE A 150 44.04 -10.68 -16.24
CA ILE A 150 45.26 -9.87 -16.33
C ILE A 150 46.49 -10.76 -16.16
N ASN A 151 46.53 -11.58 -15.09
CA ASN A 151 47.67 -12.48 -14.84
C ASN A 151 47.89 -13.48 -15.99
N LEU A 152 46.83 -14.07 -16.53
CA LEU A 152 46.93 -14.97 -17.70
C LEU A 152 47.46 -14.25 -18.94
N LEU A 153 47.07 -13.00 -19.14
CA LEU A 153 47.55 -12.19 -20.27
C LEU A 153 49.04 -11.85 -20.08
N ASP A 154 49.46 -11.51 -18.86
CA ASP A 154 50.86 -11.24 -18.53
C ASP A 154 51.74 -12.49 -18.72
N ASP A 155 51.28 -13.67 -18.27
CA ASP A 155 51.95 -14.96 -18.49
C ASP A 155 52.08 -15.28 -19.99
N TRP A 156 51.04 -15.01 -20.78
CA TRP A 156 51.07 -15.21 -22.24
C TRP A 156 52.04 -14.26 -22.94
N ASN A 157 52.13 -13.03 -22.45
CA ASN A 157 53.01 -12.00 -22.99
C ASN A 157 54.45 -12.12 -22.47
N TYR A 158 54.73 -13.13 -21.63
CA TYR A 158 56.07 -13.44 -21.14
C TYR A 158 56.95 -13.91 -22.31
N PRO A 159 58.05 -13.23 -22.62
CA PRO A 159 58.95 -13.68 -23.67
C PRO A 159 59.64 -14.95 -23.20
N TYR A 160 59.15 -16.11 -23.64
CA TYR A 160 59.96 -17.32 -23.66
C TYR A 160 61.12 -17.03 -24.63
N SER A 161 62.27 -16.60 -24.10
CA SER A 161 63.54 -16.69 -24.80
C SER A 161 64.21 -18.00 -24.38
N PRO A 162 63.91 -19.15 -25.03
CA PRO A 162 64.88 -20.22 -25.01
C PRO A 162 66.07 -19.66 -25.80
N ASN A 163 67.14 -19.38 -25.07
CA ASN A 163 68.44 -18.96 -25.58
C ASN A 163 68.77 -19.57 -26.96
N LEU A 164 68.49 -18.82 -28.02
CA LEU A 164 69.12 -18.95 -29.34
C LEU A 164 70.46 -18.20 -29.38
N ALA A 165 71.03 -17.90 -28.21
CA ALA A 165 72.36 -17.31 -28.03
C ALA A 165 73.46 -18.37 -27.80
N GLY A 166 73.19 -19.63 -28.20
CA GLY A 166 74.12 -20.75 -28.08
C GLY A 166 74.41 -21.47 -29.40
N LEU A 167 74.30 -20.77 -30.54
CA LEU A 167 74.65 -21.31 -31.87
C LEU A 167 75.60 -20.38 -32.62
N THR A 168 76.55 -19.81 -31.89
CA THR A 168 77.77 -19.27 -32.48
C THR A 168 78.80 -20.39 -32.46
N ASP A 169 79.28 -20.74 -33.66
CA ASP A 169 80.53 -21.46 -33.95
C ASP A 169 80.49 -23.00 -34.07
N VAL A 170 80.29 -23.51 -35.30
CA VAL A 170 81.00 -24.70 -35.83
C VAL A 170 81.13 -24.59 -37.36
N ALA A 171 82.39 -24.49 -37.82
CA ALA A 171 83.00 -24.86 -39.14
C ALA A 171 82.45 -24.15 -40.41
N ARG A 172 83.21 -23.43 -41.27
CA ARG A 172 84.58 -23.53 -41.81
C ARG A 172 85.03 -24.95 -42.17
N GLU A 173 84.82 -25.29 -43.45
CA GLU A 173 85.55 -26.22 -44.35
C GLU A 173 84.53 -26.54 -45.48
N GLU A 174 84.71 -26.30 -46.78
CA GLU A 174 85.83 -25.95 -47.66
C GLU A 174 85.34 -24.98 -48.76
#